data_AF-A0A133ZVI6-F1
#
_entry.id   AF-A0A133ZVI6-F1
#
_cell.length_a   1.000
_cell.length_b   1.000
_cell.length_c   1.000
_cell.angle_alpha   90.00
_cell.angle_beta   90.00
_cell.angle_gamma   90.00
#
_symmetry.space_group_name_H-M   'P 1'
#
loop_
_entity.id
_entity.type
_entity.pdbx_description
1 polymer ?
#
loop_
_entity_poly.entity_id
_entity_poly.type
_entity_poly.pdbx_seq_one_letter_code
_entity_poly.pdbx_strand_id
1 'polypeptide(L)' 'RFYVAIKMPDKSKNSMLEAIKQLTSNIPKEVFKTFTSDRGKEFSCWKKVEEMGIDFYFADPYCSWQRGCNENSNGLLREF' A
#
# COMPACT_ATOMS: atom_id res chain seq x y z
N ARG A 1 14.48 4.61 6.75
CA ARG A 1 13.39 4.03 5.94
C ARG A 1 12.82 2.88 6.75
N PHE A 2 11.51 2.81 6.92
CA PHE A 2 10.86 1.76 7.71
C PHE A 2 10.07 0.87 6.76
N TYR A 3 10.16 -0.45 6.95
CA TYR A 3 9.53 -1.44 6.10
C TYR A 3 8.57 -2.28 6.93
N VAL A 4 7.36 -2.46 6.41
CA VAL A 4 6.35 -3.35 6.98
C VAL A 4 5.88 -4.27 5.87
N ALA A 5 5.89 -5.57 6.14
CA ALA A 5 5.31 -6.58 5.27
C ALA A 5 4.19 -7.30 6.03
N ILE A 6 3.01 -7.37 5.42
CA ILE A 6 1.86 -8.10 5.95
C ILE A 6 1.51 -9.20 4.94
N LYS A 7 1.54 -10.45 5.39
CA LYS A 7 1.17 -11.58 4.54
C LYS A 7 -0.34 -11.61 4.38
N MET A 8 -0.81 -11.39 3.15
CA MET A 8 -2.22 -11.49 2.80
C MET A 8 -2.57 -12.91 2.32
N PRO A 9 -3.79 -13.42 2.61
CA PRO A 9 -4.22 -14.75 2.16
C PRO A 9 -4.39 -14.82 0.63
N ASP A 10 -4.79 -13.71 0.01
CA ASP A 10 -5.06 -13.61 -1.43
C ASP A 10 -4.88 -12.16 -1.91
N LYS A 11 -4.92 -11.98 -3.25
CA LYS A 11 -4.76 -10.68 -3.91
C LYS A 11 -6.08 -9.90 -4.08
N SER A 12 -7.11 -10.17 -3.28
CA SER A 12 -8.39 -9.47 -3.37
C SER A 12 -8.35 -8.09 -2.71
N LYS A 13 -9.30 -7.25 -3.11
CA LYS A 13 -9.54 -5.94 -2.49
C LYS A 13 -9.93 -6.01 -1.02
N ASN A 14 -10.57 -7.11 -0.61
CA ASN A 14 -11.02 -7.29 0.78
C ASN A 14 -9.81 -7.59 1.66
N SER A 15 -8.97 -8.52 1.22
CA SER A 15 -7.73 -8.87 1.92
C SER A 15 -6.77 -7.67 1.99
N MET A 16 -6.71 -6.84 0.94
CA MET A 16 -5.94 -5.58 0.95
C MET A 16 -6.48 -4.57 1.97
N LEU A 17 -7.80 -4.37 2.00
CA LEU A 17 -8.41 -3.44 2.97
C LEU A 17 -8.17 -3.87 4.41
N GLU A 18 -8.30 -5.15 4.73
CA GLU A 18 -8.03 -5.65 6.08
C GLU A 18 -6.56 -5.50 6.46
N ALA A 19 -5.62 -5.73 5.53
CA ALA A 19 -4.21 -5.45 5.77
C ALA A 19 -3.93 -3.96 6.03
N ILE A 20 -4.58 -3.05 5.30
CA ILE A 20 -4.48 -1.61 5.54
C ILE A 20 -5.04 -1.22 6.91
N LYS A 21 -6.18 -1.80 7.31
CA LYS A 21 -6.75 -1.57 8.65
C LYS A 21 -5.81 -2.06 9.75
N GLN A 22 -5.23 -3.25 9.57
CA GLN A 22 -4.25 -3.79 10.52
C GLN A 22 -3.01 -2.89 10.61
N LEU A 23 -2.52 -2.37 9.48
CA LEU A 23 -1.39 -1.44 9.46
C LEU A 23 -1.71 -0.14 10.20
N THR A 24 -2.89 0.43 9.93
CA THR A 24 -3.33 1.72 10.49
C THR A 24 -3.81 1.62 11.93
N SER A 25 -4.19 0.44 12.43
CA SER A 25 -4.51 0.23 13.84
C SER A 25 -3.27 0.16 14.73
N ASN A 26 -2.13 -0.29 14.17
CA ASN A 26 -0.89 -0.49 14.91
C ASN A 26 -0.02 0.79 15.00
N ILE A 27 -0.38 1.84 14.26
CA ILE A 27 0.38 3.08 14.17
C ILE A 27 -0.59 4.26 14.33
N PRO A 28 -0.23 5.34 15.04
CA PRO A 28 -1.10 6.50 15.20
C PRO A 28 -1.55 7.06 13.84
N LYS A 29 -2.84 7.36 13.71
CA LYS A 29 -3.47 7.81 12.44
C LYS A 29 -2.80 9.03 11.84
N GLU A 30 -2.27 9.92 12.69
CA GLU A 30 -1.59 11.17 12.30
C GLU A 30 -0.29 10.94 11.51
N VAL A 31 0.25 9.73 11.53
CA VAL A 31 1.48 9.38 10.80
C VAL A 31 1.20 9.15 9.31
N PHE A 32 0.00 8.66 8.96
CA PHE A 32 -0.33 8.33 7.59
C PHE A 32 -0.98 9.52 6.88
N LYS A 33 -0.16 10.29 6.17
CA LYS A 33 -0.65 11.43 5.37
C LYS A 33 -1.21 11.00 4.03
N THR A 34 -0.48 10.14 3.33
CA THR A 34 -0.79 9.75 1.95
C THR A 34 -0.35 8.32 1.68
N PHE A 35 -1.12 7.58 0.89
CA PHE A 35 -0.70 6.32 0.28
C PHE A 35 -0.45 6.50 -1.21
N THR A 36 0.52 5.75 -1.74
CA THR A 36 0.83 5.76 -3.17
C THR A 36 0.99 4.33 -3.64
N SER A 37 0.24 3.96 -4.68
CA SER A 37 0.30 2.61 -5.27
C SER A 37 0.26 2.62 -6.79
N ASP A 38 0.42 1.45 -7.41
CA ASP A 38 0.03 1.25 -8.80
C ASP A 38 -1.50 1.07 -8.93
N ARG A 39 -1.96 0.99 -10.18
CA ARG A 39 -3.38 0.73 -10.50
C ARG A 39 -3.78 -0.76 -10.38
N GLY A 40 -3.16 -1.50 -9.47
CA GLY A 40 -3.53 -2.89 -9.17
C GLY A 40 -4.99 -3.03 -8.74
N LYS A 41 -5.65 -4.10 -9.15
CA LYS A 41 -7.08 -4.36 -8.85
C LYS A 41 -7.32 -4.56 -7.35
N GLU A 42 -6.32 -5.02 -6.62
CA GLU A 42 -6.31 -5.15 -5.16
C GLU A 42 -6.51 -3.79 -4.47
N PHE A 43 -6.03 -2.69 -5.08
CA PHE A 43 -6.18 -1.33 -4.56
C PHE A 43 -7.53 -0.69 -4.91
N SER A 44 -8.46 -1.45 -5.51
CA SER A 44 -9.83 -0.96 -5.79
C SER A 44 -10.62 -0.55 -4.55
N CYS A 45 -10.12 -0.86 -3.34
CA CYS A 45 -10.65 -0.37 -2.07
C CYS A 45 -10.21 1.05 -1.68
N TRP A 46 -9.44 1.77 -2.52
CA TRP A 46 -8.88 3.09 -2.22
C TRP A 46 -9.89 4.11 -1.65
N LYS A 47 -11.13 4.14 -2.15
CA LYS A 47 -12.18 5.03 -1.61
C LYS A 47 -12.42 4.83 -0.11
N LYS A 48 -12.41 3.58 0.35
CA LYS A 48 -12.58 3.27 1.79
C LYS A 48 -11.37 3.68 2.61
N VAL A 49 -10.20 3.81 1.99
CA VAL A 49 -8.97 4.29 2.64
C VAL A 49 -9.03 5.81 2.78
N GLU A 50 -9.51 6.51 1.76
CA GLU A 50 -9.76 7.96 1.85
C GLU A 50 -10.81 8.31 2.90
N GLU A 51 -11.85 7.49 3.05
CA GLU A 51 -12.82 7.61 4.16
C GLU A 51 -12.18 7.48 5.57
N MET A 52 -10.99 6.88 5.68
CA MET A 52 -10.21 6.82 6.93
C MET A 52 -9.38 8.09 7.17
N GLY A 53 -9.42 9.06 6.25
CA GLY A 53 -8.68 10.32 6.30
C GLY A 53 -7.26 10.23 5.72
N ILE A 54 -6.98 9.25 4.86
CA ILE A 54 -5.67 9.05 4.23
C ILE A 54 -5.82 9.20 2.71
N ASP A 55 -5.21 10.23 2.14
CA ASP A 55 -5.27 10.47 0.69
C ASP A 55 -4.60 9.33 -0.10
N PHE A 56 -5.19 8.90 -1.20
CA PHE A 56 -4.67 7.78 -2.00
C PHE A 56 -4.30 8.21 -3.42
N TYR A 57 -3.03 8.06 -3.78
CA TYR A 57 -2.49 8.43 -5.09
C TYR A 57 -2.09 7.20 -5.90
N PHE A 58 -2.21 7.32 -7.22
CA PHE A 58 -1.80 6.29 -8.16
C PHE A 58 -0.63 6.77 -9.02
N ALA A 59 0.36 5.90 -9.21
CA ALA A 59 1.40 6.13 -10.21
C ALA A 59 0.81 6.14 -11.63
N ASP A 60 1.44 6.90 -12.52
CA ASP A 60 1.05 7.00 -13.92
C ASP A 60 1.23 5.66 -14.64
N PRO A 61 0.39 5.38 -15.67
CA PRO A 61 0.53 4.15 -16.43
C PRO A 61 1.91 4.09 -17.09
N TYR A 62 2.57 2.93 -17.03
CA TYR A 62 3.90 2.69 -17.61
C TYR A 62 5.06 3.49 -16.99
N CYS A 63 4.84 4.15 -15.85
CA CYS A 63 5.86 4.93 -15.14
C CYS A 63 6.43 4.18 -13.92
N SER A 64 7.08 3.03 -14.12
CA SER A 64 7.65 2.22 -13.03
C SER A 64 8.64 3.00 -12.15
N TRP A 65 9.38 3.95 -12.73
CA TRP A 65 10.34 4.81 -12.02
C TRP A 65 9.71 5.65 -10.90
N GLN A 66 8.43 5.99 -10.98
CA GLN A 66 7.71 6.71 -9.90
C GLN A 66 7.60 5.88 -8.62
N ARG A 67 7.87 4.57 -8.70
CA ARG A 67 7.89 3.64 -7.56
C ARG A 67 9.21 2.88 -7.43
N GLY A 68 10.31 3.40 -7.97
CA GLY A 68 11.60 2.70 -8.00
C GLY A 68 12.07 2.23 -6.61
N CYS A 69 11.76 2.99 -5.55
CA CYS A 69 12.01 2.55 -4.17
C CYS A 69 11.23 1.28 -3.78
N ASN A 70 9.94 1.22 -4.13
CA ASN A 70 9.09 0.10 -3.76
C ASN A 70 9.57 -1.18 -4.47
N GLU A 71 9.91 -1.06 -5.76
CA GLU A 71 10.42 -2.18 -6.56
C GLU A 71 11.76 -2.70 -6.04
N ASN A 72 12.70 -1.80 -5.71
CA ASN A 72 13.97 -2.19 -5.10
C ASN A 72 13.77 -2.90 -3.75
N SER A 73 12.90 -2.36 -2.90
CA SER A 73 12.64 -2.92 -1.57
C SER A 73 11.95 -4.28 -1.64
N ASN A 74 11.04 -4.47 -2.60
CA ASN A 74 10.42 -5.77 -2.87
C ASN A 74 11.42 -6.78 -3.45
N GLY A 75 12.46 -6.32 -4.14
CA GLY A 75 13.59 -7.16 -4.56
C GLY A 75 14.32 -7.72 -3.35
N LEU A 76 14.77 -6.83 -2.46
CA LEU A 76 15.47 -7.19 -1.22
C LEU A 76 14.65 -8.14 -0.33
N LEU A 77 13.35 -7.89 -0.18
CA LEU A 77 12.45 -8.75 0.62
C LEU A 77 12.30 -10.18 0.06
N ARG A 78 12.57 -10.39 -1.24
CA ARG A 78 12.50 -11.73 -1.86
C ARG A 78 13.82 -12.47 -1.84
N GLU A 79 14.92 -11.73 -1.69
CA GLU A 79 16.28 -12.26 -1.68
C GLU A 79 16.69 -12.77 -0.30
N PHE A 80 16.16 -12.15 0.78
CA PHE A 80 16.43 -12.46 2.18
C PHE A 80 15.16 -12.92 2.91
#